data_AF-A0A1S0THB0-F1
#
_entry.id   AF-A0A1S0THB0-F1
#
_cell.length_a   1.000
_cell.length_b   1.000
_cell.length_c   1.000
_cell.angle_alpha   90.00
_cell.angle_beta   90.00
_cell.angle_gamma   90.00
#
_symmetry.space_group_name_H-M   'P 1'
#
loop_
_entity.id
_entity.type
_entity.pdbx_description
1 polymer ?
#
loop_
_entity_poly.entity_id
_entity_poly.type
_entity_poly.pdbx_seq_one_letter_code
_entity_poly.pdbx_strand_id
1 'polypeptide(L)'
;MIIRKDCADWPQMQFQLACAYAIHHLLNERNFDRIRLKAFAKKLSGHCLYDFWFTLLENTHAWGKMFSSDNLAPQQTLSLAFQFAIVHGYFELVTFIWNNITDPQREFIGLLQWRKICFKAKDREVLHFLCERLCTINATGLARITWNTFYQTLQSSLQEDSIGFREDGMHKLAFLLENTCPRLRSAMLSMENFRAITDAFVYNQSELFALFLNYLEPEQLQLTREYIDRIYDRKKSETSRKELRILLRRQQTLA
;
A
#
# COMPACT_ATOMS: atom_id res chain seq x y z
N MET A 1 -11.93 -14.37 7.78
CA MET A 1 -12.83 -15.41 7.26
C MET A 1 -13.99 -14.72 6.51
N ILE A 2 -13.68 -14.03 5.40
CA ILE A 2 -14.65 -13.31 4.54
C ILE A 2 -15.48 -14.33 3.73
N ILE A 3 -14.82 -15.40 3.28
CA ILE A 3 -15.41 -16.48 2.46
C ILE A 3 -16.63 -17.15 3.13
N ARG A 4 -16.62 -17.39 4.44
CA ARG A 4 -17.76 -18.05 5.11
C ARG A 4 -18.95 -17.13 5.40
N LYS A 5 -18.77 -15.81 5.36
CA LYS A 5 -19.83 -14.84 5.70
C LYS A 5 -20.39 -14.15 4.44
N ASP A 6 -19.52 -13.78 3.52
CA ASP A 6 -19.87 -13.00 2.33
C ASP A 6 -19.92 -13.85 1.04
N CYS A 7 -19.26 -15.03 1.03
CA CYS A 7 -19.33 -15.99 -0.10
C CYS A 7 -20.27 -17.17 0.17
N ALA A 8 -21.05 -17.15 1.27
CA ALA A 8 -22.06 -18.17 1.55
C ALA A 8 -23.37 -17.98 0.75
N ASP A 9 -23.62 -16.76 0.26
CA ASP A 9 -24.79 -16.43 -0.53
C ASP A 9 -24.47 -16.56 -2.02
N TRP A 10 -24.77 -17.73 -2.58
CA TRP A 10 -24.48 -18.09 -3.96
C TRP A 10 -24.99 -17.07 -5.00
N PRO A 11 -26.22 -16.51 -4.88
CA PRO A 11 -26.67 -15.37 -5.69
C PRO A 11 -25.78 -14.12 -5.67
N GLN A 12 -25.16 -13.81 -4.52
CA GLN A 12 -24.25 -12.66 -4.39
C GLN A 12 -22.94 -12.90 -5.12
N MET A 13 -22.38 -14.11 -4.98
CA MET A 13 -21.21 -14.52 -5.77
C MET A 13 -21.52 -14.55 -7.26
N GLN A 14 -22.69 -15.06 -7.67
CA GLN A 14 -23.11 -15.06 -9.07
C GLN A 14 -23.22 -13.64 -9.63
N PHE A 15 -23.76 -12.68 -8.87
CA PHE A 15 -23.83 -11.29 -9.31
C PHE A 15 -22.45 -10.65 -9.40
N GLN A 16 -21.55 -10.88 -8.43
CA GLN A 16 -20.16 -10.40 -8.51
C GLN A 16 -19.41 -11.02 -9.70
N LEU A 17 -19.54 -12.34 -9.90
CA LEU A 17 -18.93 -13.05 -11.04
C LEU A 17 -19.52 -12.58 -12.37
N ALA A 18 -20.81 -12.29 -12.44
CA ALA A 18 -21.44 -11.76 -13.64
C ALA A 18 -21.04 -10.31 -13.92
N CYS A 19 -20.85 -9.48 -12.89
CA CYS A 19 -20.28 -8.14 -13.03
C CYS A 19 -18.82 -8.19 -13.48
N ALA A 20 -18.00 -9.06 -12.87
CA ALA A 20 -16.60 -9.28 -13.25
C ALA A 20 -16.48 -9.83 -14.68
N TYR A 21 -17.36 -10.75 -15.09
CA TYR A 21 -17.46 -11.24 -16.45
C TYR A 21 -17.90 -10.14 -17.44
N ALA A 22 -18.80 -9.24 -17.01
CA ALA A 22 -19.20 -8.09 -17.81
C ALA A 22 -18.06 -7.08 -18.03
N ILE A 23 -17.15 -6.91 -17.06
CA ILE A 23 -15.89 -6.13 -17.22
C ILE A 23 -15.02 -6.71 -18.35
N HIS A 24 -14.90 -8.05 -18.41
CA HIS A 24 -13.96 -8.72 -19.32
C HIS A 24 -14.50 -9.01 -20.72
N HIS A 25 -15.80 -9.26 -20.88
CA HIS A 25 -16.32 -9.77 -22.14
C HIS A 25 -17.42 -8.96 -22.80
N LEU A 26 -18.36 -8.34 -22.07
CA LEU A 26 -19.60 -7.89 -22.69
C LEU A 26 -20.32 -6.84 -21.84
N LEU A 27 -20.17 -5.56 -22.21
CA LEU A 27 -21.20 -4.56 -21.97
C LEU A 27 -21.74 -4.03 -23.30
N ASN A 28 -22.15 -4.98 -24.14
CA ASN A 28 -23.18 -4.74 -25.14
C ASN A 28 -24.54 -4.77 -24.43
N GLU A 29 -25.43 -3.86 -24.84
CA GLU A 29 -26.68 -3.38 -24.19
C GLU A 29 -27.74 -4.43 -23.75
N ARG A 30 -27.45 -5.73 -23.78
CA ARG A 30 -28.46 -6.81 -23.73
C ARG A 30 -28.35 -7.80 -22.55
N ASN A 31 -27.33 -7.71 -21.69
CA ASN A 31 -27.07 -8.81 -20.75
C ASN A 31 -27.82 -8.72 -19.40
N PHE A 32 -28.23 -7.52 -18.97
CA PHE A 32 -28.96 -7.34 -17.71
C PHE A 32 -30.31 -6.64 -17.93
N ASP A 33 -31.39 -7.42 -17.80
CA ASP A 33 -32.76 -6.88 -17.77
C ASP A 33 -32.94 -5.96 -16.54
N ARG A 34 -33.51 -4.76 -16.77
CA ARG A 34 -33.83 -3.77 -15.73
C ARG A 34 -34.66 -4.35 -14.59
N ILE A 35 -35.55 -5.31 -14.87
CA ILE A 35 -36.36 -5.98 -13.85
C ILE A 35 -35.46 -6.81 -12.91
N ARG A 36 -34.48 -7.52 -13.47
CA ARG A 36 -33.50 -8.30 -12.69
C ARG A 36 -32.61 -7.38 -11.87
N LEU A 37 -32.11 -6.28 -12.45
CA LEU A 37 -31.32 -5.29 -11.70
C LEU A 37 -32.11 -4.72 -10.51
N LYS A 38 -33.38 -4.37 -10.69
CA LYS A 38 -34.24 -3.93 -9.57
C LYS A 38 -34.45 -5.01 -8.51
N ALA A 39 -34.61 -6.26 -8.91
CA ALA A 39 -34.75 -7.37 -7.97
C ALA A 39 -33.47 -7.62 -7.17
N PHE A 40 -32.29 -7.53 -7.81
CA PHE A 40 -31.00 -7.60 -7.11
C PHE A 40 -30.78 -6.39 -6.21
N ALA A 41 -31.08 -5.18 -6.68
CA ALA A 41 -30.96 -3.96 -5.88
C ALA A 41 -31.80 -4.03 -4.60
N LYS A 42 -33.03 -4.58 -4.65
CA LYS A 42 -33.84 -4.78 -3.45
C LYS A 42 -33.20 -5.69 -2.39
N LYS A 43 -32.32 -6.61 -2.79
CA LYS A 43 -31.68 -7.57 -1.89
C LYS A 43 -30.27 -7.13 -1.45
N LEU A 44 -29.56 -6.42 -2.32
CA LEU A 44 -28.11 -6.20 -2.21
C LEU A 44 -27.72 -4.72 -2.08
N SER A 45 -28.67 -3.79 -2.15
CA SER A 45 -28.39 -2.36 -1.98
C SER A 45 -27.82 -2.06 -0.59
N GLY A 46 -27.03 -0.98 -0.53
CA GLY A 46 -26.37 -0.54 0.71
C GLY A 46 -24.97 -1.12 0.89
N HIS A 47 -24.53 -2.01 0.00
CA HIS A 47 -23.13 -2.40 -0.10
C HIS A 47 -22.45 -1.67 -1.26
N CYS A 48 -21.35 -0.98 -0.96
CA CYS A 48 -20.66 -0.09 -1.91
C CYS A 48 -20.34 -0.73 -3.29
N LEU A 49 -19.89 -1.98 -3.33
CA LEU A 49 -19.65 -2.67 -4.61
C LEU A 49 -20.92 -2.94 -5.40
N TYR A 50 -22.01 -3.36 -4.75
CA TYR A 50 -23.24 -3.67 -5.45
C TYR A 50 -23.89 -2.38 -5.96
N ASP A 51 -23.91 -1.33 -5.14
CA ASP A 51 -24.42 -0.01 -5.54
C ASP A 51 -23.63 0.58 -6.72
N PHE A 52 -22.31 0.37 -6.76
CA PHE A 52 -21.47 0.73 -7.90
C PHE A 52 -21.87 -0.01 -9.18
N TRP A 53 -22.03 -1.34 -9.11
CA TRP A 53 -22.46 -2.13 -10.26
C TRP A 53 -23.87 -1.78 -10.72
N PHE A 54 -24.83 -1.61 -9.80
CA PHE A 54 -26.18 -1.21 -10.16
C PHE A 54 -26.20 0.14 -10.86
N THR A 55 -25.39 1.09 -10.41
CA THR A 55 -25.30 2.40 -11.06
C THR A 55 -24.70 2.29 -12.46
N LEU A 56 -23.60 1.53 -12.63
CA LEU A 56 -22.96 1.36 -13.94
C LEU A 56 -23.81 0.58 -14.95
N LEU A 57 -24.59 -0.39 -14.48
CA LEU A 57 -25.40 -1.27 -15.33
C LEU A 57 -26.80 -0.69 -15.64
N GLU A 58 -27.16 0.46 -15.07
CA GLU A 58 -28.50 1.05 -15.23
C GLU A 58 -28.77 1.50 -16.68
N ASN A 59 -27.78 2.11 -17.33
CA ASN A 59 -27.85 2.57 -18.72
C ASN A 59 -26.45 2.82 -19.32
N THR A 60 -26.38 2.97 -20.64
CA THR A 60 -25.14 3.20 -21.39
C THR A 60 -24.44 4.52 -21.07
N HIS A 61 -25.19 5.57 -20.71
CA HIS A 61 -24.62 6.87 -20.33
C HIS A 61 -24.09 6.92 -18.89
N ALA A 62 -24.44 5.93 -18.05
CA ALA A 62 -24.01 5.87 -16.65
C ALA A 62 -22.49 5.71 -16.53
N TRP A 63 -21.85 5.09 -17.52
CA TRP A 63 -20.40 4.99 -17.64
C TRP A 63 -19.74 6.35 -17.73
N GLY A 64 -20.18 7.14 -18.72
CA GLY A 64 -19.74 8.52 -18.87
C GLY A 64 -19.95 9.27 -17.56
N LYS A 65 -21.19 9.30 -17.04
CA LYS A 65 -21.51 10.04 -15.83
C LYS A 65 -20.70 9.63 -14.58
N MET A 66 -20.40 8.34 -14.40
CA MET A 66 -19.67 7.84 -13.24
C MET A 66 -18.21 8.30 -13.24
N PHE A 67 -17.58 8.30 -14.41
CA PHE A 67 -16.15 8.57 -14.57
C PHE A 67 -15.83 9.99 -15.09
N SER A 68 -16.80 10.70 -15.69
CA SER A 68 -16.65 12.04 -16.27
C SER A 68 -16.74 13.15 -15.22
N SER A 69 -15.96 13.05 -14.15
CA SER A 69 -15.87 14.13 -13.16
C SER A 69 -14.51 14.80 -13.27
N ASP A 70 -14.51 16.09 -13.62
CA ASP A 70 -13.33 16.96 -13.55
C ASP A 70 -12.98 17.36 -12.10
N ASN A 71 -13.78 16.93 -11.13
CA ASN A 71 -13.51 17.20 -9.72
C ASN A 71 -12.32 16.39 -9.21
N LEU A 72 -11.61 16.98 -8.26
CA LEU A 72 -10.51 16.33 -7.54
C LEU A 72 -10.93 15.01 -6.87
N ALA A 73 -12.14 14.96 -6.32
CA ALA A 73 -12.71 13.75 -5.74
C ALA A 73 -13.75 13.15 -6.70
N PRO A 74 -13.70 11.83 -6.95
CA PRO A 74 -14.73 11.18 -7.74
C PRO A 74 -16.06 11.10 -6.96
N GLN A 75 -17.12 10.72 -7.66
CA GLN A 75 -18.44 10.52 -7.05
C GLN A 75 -18.37 9.54 -5.88
N GLN A 76 -19.24 9.75 -4.89
CA GLN A 76 -19.23 8.97 -3.65
C GLN A 76 -19.30 7.45 -3.90
N THR A 77 -20.17 7.01 -4.81
CA THR A 77 -20.32 5.59 -5.17
C THR A 77 -19.02 4.99 -5.69
N LEU A 78 -18.36 5.68 -6.64
CA LEU A 78 -17.08 5.28 -7.20
C LEU A 78 -15.97 5.27 -6.13
N SER A 79 -15.94 6.32 -5.30
CA SER A 79 -14.96 6.44 -4.21
C SER A 79 -15.09 5.29 -3.21
N LEU A 80 -16.30 4.97 -2.77
CA LEU A 80 -16.54 3.87 -1.81
C LEU A 80 -16.18 2.51 -2.41
N ALA A 81 -16.58 2.23 -3.65
CA ALA A 81 -16.25 0.97 -4.32
C ALA A 81 -14.74 0.82 -4.51
N PHE A 82 -14.05 1.90 -4.89
CA PHE A 82 -12.61 1.86 -5.09
C PHE A 82 -11.86 1.65 -3.77
N GLN A 83 -12.24 2.36 -2.70
CA GLN A 83 -11.66 2.14 -1.38
C GLN A 83 -11.86 0.71 -0.89
N PHE A 84 -13.06 0.16 -1.10
CA PHE A 84 -13.35 -1.23 -0.76
C PHE A 84 -12.47 -2.21 -1.56
N ALA A 85 -12.36 -2.00 -2.88
CA ALA A 85 -11.52 -2.81 -3.75
C ALA A 85 -10.05 -2.83 -3.30
N ILE A 86 -9.51 -1.67 -2.93
CA ILE A 86 -8.15 -1.53 -2.41
C ILE A 86 -7.98 -2.29 -1.08
N VAL A 87 -8.89 -2.09 -0.12
CA VAL A 87 -8.77 -2.66 1.23
C VAL A 87 -8.95 -4.18 1.23
N HIS A 88 -9.74 -4.72 0.30
CA HIS A 88 -10.09 -6.14 0.24
C HIS A 88 -9.34 -6.93 -0.84
N GLY A 89 -8.41 -6.31 -1.56
CA GLY A 89 -7.55 -7.05 -2.50
C GLY A 89 -8.19 -7.36 -3.85
N TYR A 90 -9.27 -6.68 -4.26
CA TYR A 90 -9.90 -6.91 -5.57
C TYR A 90 -9.08 -6.26 -6.69
N PHE A 91 -7.97 -6.90 -7.05
CA PHE A 91 -6.93 -6.35 -7.92
C PHE A 91 -7.43 -5.95 -9.31
N GLU A 92 -8.28 -6.76 -9.93
CA GLU A 92 -8.86 -6.49 -11.24
C GLU A 92 -9.76 -5.26 -11.20
N LEU A 93 -10.57 -5.13 -10.13
CA LEU A 93 -11.44 -3.97 -9.94
C LEU A 93 -10.62 -2.70 -9.62
N VAL A 94 -9.55 -2.83 -8.82
CA VAL A 94 -8.60 -1.73 -8.56
C VAL A 94 -8.00 -1.25 -9.89
N THR A 95 -7.51 -2.16 -10.72
CA THR A 95 -6.90 -1.85 -12.02
C THR A 95 -7.91 -1.23 -12.98
N PHE A 96 -9.12 -1.79 -13.04
CA PHE A 96 -10.21 -1.28 -13.87
C PHE A 96 -10.58 0.15 -13.46
N ILE A 97 -10.88 0.40 -12.18
CA ILE A 97 -11.24 1.74 -11.71
C ILE A 97 -10.07 2.70 -11.95
N TRP A 98 -8.84 2.31 -11.58
CA TRP A 98 -7.63 3.13 -11.76
C TRP A 98 -7.53 3.67 -13.18
N ASN A 99 -7.70 2.81 -14.19
CA ASN A 99 -7.56 3.18 -15.59
C ASN A 99 -8.68 4.08 -16.11
N ASN A 100 -9.81 4.20 -15.40
CA ASN A 100 -10.97 5.00 -15.80
C ASN A 100 -11.14 6.32 -15.02
N ILE A 101 -10.27 6.61 -14.05
CA ILE A 101 -10.29 7.88 -13.28
C ILE A 101 -9.09 8.77 -13.63
N THR A 102 -9.18 10.06 -13.31
CA THR A 102 -8.14 11.05 -13.58
C THR A 102 -6.96 10.96 -12.59
N ASP A 103 -5.78 11.45 -12.96
CA ASP A 103 -4.61 11.47 -12.06
C ASP A 103 -4.85 12.16 -10.72
N PRO A 104 -5.55 13.32 -10.64
CA PRO A 104 -5.91 13.92 -9.35
C PRO A 104 -6.77 13.00 -8.47
N GLN A 105 -7.71 12.26 -9.06
CA GLN A 105 -8.57 11.31 -8.33
C GLN A 105 -7.79 10.07 -7.88
N ARG A 106 -6.87 9.58 -8.72
CA ARG A 106 -5.94 8.48 -8.40
C ARG A 106 -5.08 8.84 -7.20
N GLU A 107 -4.48 10.03 -7.23
CA GLU A 107 -3.68 10.54 -6.12
C GLU A 107 -4.53 10.68 -4.85
N PHE A 108 -5.68 11.35 -4.93
CA PHE A 108 -6.53 11.63 -3.78
C PHE A 108 -6.97 10.34 -3.06
N ILE A 109 -7.56 9.38 -3.78
CA ILE A 109 -8.02 8.12 -3.16
C ILE A 109 -6.84 7.23 -2.78
N GLY A 110 -5.85 7.12 -3.67
CA GLY A 110 -4.70 6.26 -3.46
C GLY A 110 -3.92 6.66 -2.21
N LEU A 111 -3.62 7.95 -2.02
CA LEU A 111 -2.97 8.44 -0.80
C LEU A 111 -3.84 8.27 0.45
N LEU A 112 -5.16 8.47 0.33
CA LEU A 112 -6.09 8.26 1.44
C LEU A 112 -6.09 6.81 1.94
N GLN A 113 -6.04 5.84 1.01
CA GLN A 113 -6.02 4.42 1.37
C GLN A 113 -4.61 3.89 1.64
N TRP A 114 -3.55 4.56 1.18
CA TRP A 114 -2.16 4.14 1.30
C TRP A 114 -1.80 3.75 2.75
N ARG A 115 -2.11 4.61 3.71
CA ARG A 115 -1.85 4.33 5.14
C ARG A 115 -2.53 3.05 5.63
N LYS A 116 -3.73 2.73 5.13
CA LYS A 116 -4.45 1.52 5.53
C LYS A 116 -3.77 0.28 4.94
N ILE A 117 -3.29 0.34 3.70
CA ILE A 117 -2.68 -0.82 3.05
C ILE A 117 -1.22 -1.05 3.47
N CYS A 118 -0.40 -0.04 3.76
CA CYS A 118 1.01 -0.26 4.13
C CYS A 118 1.23 -1.27 5.26
N PHE A 119 0.30 -1.35 6.22
CA PHE A 119 0.43 -2.19 7.41
C PHE A 119 -0.80 -3.07 7.69
N LYS A 120 -1.87 -2.96 6.89
CA LYS A 120 -3.02 -3.89 6.94
C LYS A 120 -3.22 -4.66 5.64
N ALA A 121 -2.45 -4.38 4.58
CA ALA A 121 -2.59 -5.12 3.32
C ALA A 121 -2.24 -6.58 3.56
N LYS A 122 -3.21 -7.44 3.24
CA LYS A 122 -2.99 -8.86 3.06
C LYS A 122 -2.57 -9.17 1.63
N ASP A 123 -2.84 -8.25 0.71
CA ASP A 123 -2.73 -8.45 -0.73
C ASP A 123 -1.54 -7.68 -1.29
N ARG A 124 -0.44 -8.41 -1.52
CA ARG A 124 0.84 -7.88 -2.03
C ARG A 124 0.69 -7.22 -3.39
N GLU A 125 -0.17 -7.76 -4.26
CA GLU A 125 -0.38 -7.26 -5.62
C GLU A 125 -0.97 -5.86 -5.64
N VAL A 126 -2.01 -5.61 -4.82
CA VAL A 126 -2.62 -4.28 -4.69
C VAL A 126 -1.63 -3.28 -4.10
N LEU A 127 -0.86 -3.70 -3.07
CA LEU A 127 0.18 -2.84 -2.48
C LEU A 127 1.24 -2.45 -3.53
N HIS A 128 1.77 -3.43 -4.27
CA HIS A 128 2.81 -3.20 -5.28
C HIS A 128 2.29 -2.29 -6.40
N PHE A 129 1.10 -2.58 -6.93
CA PHE A 129 0.48 -1.77 -7.98
C PHE A 129 0.26 -0.33 -7.52
N LEU A 130 -0.33 -0.11 -6.34
CA LEU A 130 -0.54 1.24 -5.83
C LEU A 130 0.76 1.95 -5.53
N CYS A 131 1.78 1.23 -5.03
CA CYS A 131 3.09 1.81 -4.76
C CYS A 131 3.72 2.37 -6.04
N GLU A 132 3.82 1.56 -7.09
CA GLU A 132 4.39 1.95 -8.38
C GLU A 132 3.64 3.16 -8.95
N ARG A 133 2.31 3.06 -9.03
CA ARG A 133 1.49 4.11 -9.64
C ARG A 133 1.47 5.41 -8.83
N LEU A 134 1.34 5.34 -7.51
CA LEU A 134 1.38 6.55 -6.68
C LEU A 134 2.77 7.18 -6.64
N CYS A 135 3.85 6.39 -6.71
CA CYS A 135 5.19 6.93 -6.85
C CYS A 135 5.40 7.68 -8.17
N THR A 136 4.76 7.26 -9.26
CA THR A 136 4.82 8.02 -10.52
C THR A 136 4.13 9.38 -10.40
N ILE A 137 3.04 9.46 -9.64
CA ILE A 137 2.25 10.69 -9.47
C ILE A 137 2.92 11.62 -8.44
N ASN A 138 3.18 11.14 -7.23
CA ASN A 138 3.71 11.95 -6.13
C ASN A 138 4.60 11.13 -5.17
N ALA A 139 5.84 10.89 -5.59
CA ALA A 139 6.80 10.14 -4.78
C ALA A 139 7.09 10.78 -3.41
N THR A 140 7.19 12.11 -3.36
CA THR A 140 7.52 12.85 -2.12
C THR A 140 6.40 12.78 -1.10
N GLY A 141 5.16 12.99 -1.54
CA GLY A 141 3.98 12.86 -0.68
C GLY A 141 3.81 11.44 -0.15
N LEU A 142 4.01 10.45 -1.03
CA LEU A 142 3.96 9.04 -0.65
C LEU A 142 5.05 8.69 0.36
N ALA A 143 6.31 9.12 0.14
CA ALA A 143 7.42 8.90 1.05
C ALA A 143 7.12 9.47 2.45
N ARG A 144 6.59 10.70 2.54
CA ARG A 144 6.26 11.34 3.82
C ARG A 144 5.17 10.58 4.60
N ILE A 145 4.10 10.17 3.93
CA ILE A 145 3.00 9.42 4.57
C ILE A 145 3.50 8.04 5.03
N THR A 146 4.30 7.38 4.18
CA THR A 146 4.91 6.09 4.50
C THR A 146 5.84 6.20 5.70
N TRP A 147 6.73 7.19 5.70
CA TRP A 147 7.68 7.47 6.77
C TRP A 147 7.01 7.65 8.12
N ASN A 148 5.95 8.44 8.21
CA ASN A 148 5.26 8.66 9.48
C ASN A 148 4.78 7.35 10.10
N THR A 149 4.27 6.42 9.29
CA THR A 149 3.73 5.16 9.79
C THR A 149 4.86 4.12 10.00
N PHE A 150 5.85 4.10 9.12
CA PHE A 150 7.05 3.28 9.21
C PHE A 150 7.86 3.60 10.46
N TYR A 151 8.18 4.87 10.68
CA TYR A 151 9.00 5.33 11.79
C TYR A 151 8.27 5.20 13.13
N GLN A 152 6.94 5.38 13.17
CA GLN A 152 6.13 5.03 14.34
C GLN A 152 6.25 3.54 14.69
N THR A 153 6.13 2.65 13.70
CA THR A 153 6.27 1.20 13.90
C THR A 153 7.68 0.84 14.37
N LEU A 154 8.70 1.48 13.80
CA LEU A 154 10.09 1.34 14.25
C LEU A 154 10.23 1.76 15.71
N GLN A 155 9.82 2.97 16.08
CA GLN A 155 9.94 3.48 17.45
C GLN A 155 9.24 2.57 18.47
N SER A 156 8.03 2.10 18.17
CA SER A 156 7.35 1.11 19.02
C SER A 156 8.17 -0.18 19.16
N SER A 157 8.80 -0.66 18.08
CA SER A 157 9.66 -1.85 18.13
C SER A 157 10.96 -1.64 18.92
N LEU A 158 11.50 -0.41 18.92
CA LEU A 158 12.72 -0.05 19.65
C LEU A 158 12.47 0.06 21.17
N GLN A 159 11.29 0.54 21.57
CA GLN A 159 10.95 0.87 22.95
C GLN A 159 10.24 -0.27 23.71
N GLU A 160 9.72 -1.27 23.01
CA GLU A 160 8.94 -2.35 23.60
C GLU A 160 9.83 -3.49 24.11
N ASP A 161 9.64 -3.86 25.38
CA ASP A 161 10.38 -4.94 26.03
C ASP A 161 9.86 -6.33 25.66
N SER A 162 8.60 -6.40 25.21
CA SER A 162 7.99 -7.65 24.77
C SER A 162 8.54 -8.10 23.41
N ILE A 163 9.16 -9.27 23.41
CA ILE A 163 9.75 -9.91 22.22
C ILE A 163 8.72 -10.05 21.09
N GLY A 164 7.50 -10.48 21.40
CA GLY A 164 6.47 -10.71 20.38
C GLY A 164 6.03 -9.45 19.62
N PHE A 165 5.98 -8.30 20.31
CA PHE A 165 5.64 -7.03 19.66
C PHE A 165 6.79 -6.50 18.81
N ARG A 166 8.05 -6.70 19.26
CA ARG A 166 9.23 -6.35 18.49
C ARG A 166 9.33 -7.18 17.20
N GLU A 167 9.09 -8.49 17.31
CA GLU A 167 9.06 -9.37 16.14
C GLU A 167 7.96 -8.96 15.17
N ASP A 168 6.72 -8.73 15.62
CA ASP A 168 5.63 -8.28 14.76
C ASP A 168 5.97 -6.94 14.05
N GLY A 169 6.56 -6.00 14.78
CA GLY A 169 7.06 -4.75 14.22
C GLY A 169 8.14 -4.98 13.15
N MET A 170 9.11 -5.85 13.41
CA MET A 170 10.15 -6.20 12.43
C MET A 170 9.57 -6.84 11.17
N HIS A 171 8.62 -7.78 11.30
CA HIS A 171 7.94 -8.40 10.16
C HIS A 171 7.19 -7.37 9.32
N LYS A 172 6.51 -6.41 9.96
CA LYS A 172 5.81 -5.31 9.28
C LYS A 172 6.77 -4.40 8.51
N LEU A 173 7.90 -4.04 9.11
CA LEU A 173 8.91 -3.19 8.47
C LEU A 173 9.55 -3.92 7.27
N ALA A 174 9.91 -5.20 7.45
CA ALA A 174 10.46 -6.04 6.39
C ALA A 174 9.46 -6.19 5.23
N PHE A 175 8.21 -6.55 5.53
CA PHE A 175 7.15 -6.68 4.54
C PHE A 175 6.99 -5.39 3.71
N LEU A 176 6.97 -4.23 4.35
CA LEU A 176 6.86 -2.96 3.63
C LEU A 176 8.06 -2.71 2.72
N LEU A 177 9.29 -2.98 3.19
CA LEU A 177 10.52 -2.83 2.39
C LEU A 177 10.61 -3.85 1.23
N GLU A 178 10.04 -5.03 1.38
CA GLU A 178 9.99 -6.03 0.31
C GLU A 178 9.01 -5.65 -0.79
N ASN A 179 7.87 -5.05 -0.43
CA ASN A 179 6.73 -4.87 -1.34
C ASN A 179 6.58 -3.44 -1.89
N THR A 180 7.46 -2.52 -1.50
CA THR A 180 7.49 -1.15 -2.02
C THR A 180 8.55 -0.98 -3.11
N CYS A 181 8.26 -0.08 -4.06
CA CYS A 181 9.15 0.14 -5.20
C CYS A 181 10.50 0.75 -4.75
N PRO A 182 11.60 0.55 -5.51
CA PRO A 182 12.92 1.07 -5.17
C PRO A 182 12.93 2.58 -4.90
N ARG A 183 12.17 3.34 -5.69
CA ARG A 183 12.06 4.81 -5.54
C ARG A 183 11.49 5.20 -4.17
N LEU A 184 10.42 4.52 -3.72
CA LEU A 184 9.84 4.80 -2.40
C LEU A 184 10.78 4.40 -1.27
N ARG A 185 11.38 3.21 -1.37
CA ARG A 185 12.32 2.69 -0.35
C ARG A 185 13.50 3.62 -0.15
N SER A 186 14.13 4.01 -1.26
CA SER A 186 15.27 4.92 -1.27
C SER A 186 14.90 6.28 -0.65
N ALA A 187 13.77 6.87 -1.06
CA ALA A 187 13.29 8.13 -0.51
C ALA A 187 12.97 8.03 0.99
N MET A 188 12.28 6.95 1.40
CA MET A 188 11.88 6.71 2.78
C MET A 188 13.08 6.47 3.72
N LEU A 189 14.03 5.61 3.34
CA LEU A 189 15.20 5.30 4.17
C LEU A 189 16.18 6.47 4.29
N SER A 190 16.15 7.42 3.34
CA SER A 190 16.96 8.64 3.41
C SER A 190 16.34 9.75 4.26
N MET A 191 15.08 9.60 4.68
CA MET A 191 14.38 10.67 5.39
C MET A 191 15.07 11.03 6.70
N GLU A 192 15.02 12.32 7.02
CA GLU A 192 15.59 12.89 8.24
C GLU A 192 17.08 12.55 8.44
N ASN A 193 17.84 12.48 7.35
CA ASN A 193 19.25 12.10 7.33
C ASN A 193 19.50 10.66 7.82
N PHE A 194 18.81 9.69 7.20
CA PHE A 194 18.94 8.26 7.52
C PHE A 194 18.53 7.90 8.96
N ARG A 195 17.57 8.65 9.53
CA ARG A 195 17.22 8.57 10.96
C ARG A 195 16.83 7.17 11.42
N ALA A 196 16.10 6.42 10.60
CA ALA A 196 15.70 5.06 10.94
C ALA A 196 16.91 4.13 11.14
N ILE A 197 17.95 4.31 10.33
CA ILE A 197 19.17 3.52 10.36
C ILE A 197 20.05 3.96 11.53
N THR A 198 20.20 5.26 11.75
CA THR A 198 20.98 5.77 12.88
C THR A 198 20.36 5.40 14.22
N ASP A 199 19.03 5.37 14.32
CA ASP A 199 18.34 4.95 15.54
C ASP A 199 18.50 3.45 15.77
N ALA A 200 18.34 2.62 14.73
CA ALA A 200 18.60 1.18 14.86
C ALA A 200 20.03 0.91 15.38
N PHE A 201 21.01 1.69 14.94
CA PHE A 201 22.39 1.65 15.45
C PHE A 201 22.49 2.12 16.92
N VAL A 202 21.92 3.28 17.26
CA VAL A 202 22.01 3.86 18.62
C VAL A 202 21.34 2.97 19.67
N TYR A 203 20.23 2.32 19.31
CA TYR A 203 19.50 1.39 20.17
C TYR A 203 20.02 -0.06 20.12
N ASN A 204 21.14 -0.32 19.44
CA ASN A 204 21.76 -1.64 19.28
C ASN A 204 20.83 -2.72 18.70
N GLN A 205 19.94 -2.34 17.78
CA GLN A 205 19.01 -3.26 17.11
C GLN A 205 19.65 -3.80 15.85
N SER A 206 20.63 -4.70 16.03
CA SER A 206 21.49 -5.18 14.95
C SER A 206 20.73 -5.85 13.80
N GLU A 207 19.59 -6.51 14.06
CA GLU A 207 18.76 -7.13 13.02
C GLU A 207 18.06 -6.09 12.15
N LEU A 208 17.40 -5.10 12.75
CA LEU A 208 16.77 -3.98 12.03
C LEU A 208 17.81 -3.14 11.28
N PHE A 209 18.96 -2.92 11.91
CA PHE A 209 20.08 -2.24 11.28
C PHE A 209 20.52 -2.98 10.01
N ALA A 210 20.79 -4.28 10.09
CA ALA A 210 21.17 -5.10 8.94
C ALA A 210 20.08 -5.14 7.86
N LEU A 211 18.81 -5.26 8.27
CA LEU A 211 17.65 -5.22 7.37
C LEU A 211 17.66 -3.94 6.54
N PHE A 212 17.80 -2.76 7.16
CA PHE A 212 17.76 -1.49 6.44
C PHE A 212 18.93 -1.34 5.46
N LEU A 213 20.13 -1.78 5.84
CA LEU A 213 21.30 -1.73 4.97
C LEU A 213 21.17 -2.60 3.71
N ASN A 214 20.34 -3.65 3.74
CA ASN A 214 20.09 -4.48 2.57
C ASN A 214 19.35 -3.73 1.45
N TYR A 215 18.58 -2.69 1.81
CA TYR A 215 17.74 -1.91 0.90
C TYR A 215 18.31 -0.54 0.51
N LEU A 216 19.53 -0.23 0.94
CA LEU A 216 20.22 1.00 0.55
C LEU A 216 21.01 0.82 -0.74
N GLU A 217 20.95 1.83 -1.59
CA GLU A 217 21.82 1.95 -2.76
C GLU A 217 23.28 2.27 -2.34
N PRO A 218 24.29 1.99 -3.19
CA PRO A 218 25.70 2.21 -2.85
C PRO A 218 26.01 3.64 -2.35
N GLU A 219 25.45 4.66 -3.00
CA GLU A 219 25.65 6.06 -2.60
C GLU A 219 25.04 6.35 -1.21
N GLN A 220 23.88 5.76 -0.91
CA GLN A 220 23.21 5.92 0.38
C GLN A 220 23.96 5.21 1.49
N LEU A 221 24.59 4.07 1.20
CA LEU A 221 25.46 3.39 2.16
C LEU A 221 26.68 4.23 2.51
N GLN A 222 27.26 4.94 1.55
CA GLN A 222 28.38 5.85 1.80
C GLN A 222 27.94 7.01 2.70
N LEU A 223 26.83 7.67 2.39
CA LEU A 223 26.32 8.77 3.21
C LEU A 223 25.93 8.30 4.62
N THR A 224 25.23 7.17 4.73
CA THR A 224 24.83 6.56 6.01
C THR A 224 26.05 6.29 6.90
N ARG A 225 27.16 5.84 6.31
CA ARG A 225 28.42 5.63 7.04
C ARG A 225 28.95 6.91 7.66
N GLU A 226 28.93 8.03 6.95
CA GLU A 226 29.39 9.31 7.51
C GLU A 226 28.60 9.70 8.78
N TYR A 227 27.30 9.45 8.81
CA TYR A 227 26.46 9.70 9.99
C TYR A 227 26.79 8.74 11.13
N ILE A 228 26.97 7.45 10.83
CA ILE A 228 27.28 6.43 11.83
C ILE A 228 28.67 6.64 12.43
N ASP A 229 29.68 6.96 11.62
CA ASP A 229 31.05 7.23 12.08
C ASP A 229 31.05 8.41 13.08
N ARG A 230 30.31 9.49 12.79
CA ARG A 230 30.13 10.63 13.72
C ARG A 230 29.49 10.23 15.06
N ILE A 231 28.56 9.27 15.05
CA ILE A 231 27.91 8.77 16.27
C ILE A 231 28.86 7.84 17.04
N TYR A 232 29.53 6.93 16.33
CA TYR A 232 30.48 5.97 16.88
C TYR A 232 31.66 6.67 17.58
N ASP A 233 32.20 7.72 16.97
CA ASP A 233 33.31 8.49 17.56
C ASP A 233 32.95 9.10 18.91
N ARG A 234 31.67 9.39 19.14
CA ARG A 234 31.14 9.91 20.41
C ARG A 234 30.80 8.83 21.43
N LYS A 235 30.48 7.60 20.98
CA LYS A 235 30.02 6.48 21.82
C LYS A 235 30.68 5.17 21.41
N LYS A 236 31.94 4.98 21.81
CA LYS A 236 32.69 3.75 21.52
C LYS A 236 32.22 2.61 22.43
N SER A 237 31.42 1.69 21.90
CA SER A 237 31.04 0.44 22.55
C SER A 237 31.41 -0.78 21.69
N GLU A 238 31.50 -1.95 22.31
CA GLU A 238 31.78 -3.21 21.60
C GLU A 238 30.64 -3.58 20.62
N THR A 239 29.39 -3.31 21.01
CA THR A 239 28.21 -3.50 20.17
C THR A 239 28.25 -2.60 18.94
N SER A 240 28.59 -1.32 19.12
CA SER A 240 28.73 -0.36 18.01
C SER A 240 29.86 -0.73 17.05
N ARG A 241 30.93 -1.39 17.53
CA ARG A 241 31.98 -1.96 16.65
C ARG A 241 31.46 -3.10 15.78
N LYS A 242 30.60 -3.97 16.33
CA LYS A 242 30.00 -5.08 15.59
C LYS A 242 29.11 -4.56 14.46
N GLU A 243 28.27 -3.57 14.73
CA GLU A 243 27.38 -2.97 13.73
C GLU A 243 28.15 -2.20 12.66
N LEU A 244 29.21 -1.48 13.01
CA LEU A 244 30.10 -0.87 12.03
C LEU A 244 30.73 -1.91 11.08
N ARG A 245 31.11 -3.08 11.60
CA ARG A 245 31.60 -4.19 10.75
C ARG A 245 30.51 -4.71 9.80
N ILE A 246 29.25 -4.75 10.20
CA ILE A 246 28.13 -5.14 9.33
C ILE A 246 28.01 -4.15 8.17
N LEU A 247 28.05 -2.85 8.47
CA LEU A 247 28.00 -1.78 7.46
C LEU A 247 29.16 -1.89 6.45
N LEU A 248 30.40 -2.01 6.96
CA LEU A 248 31.59 -2.11 6.11
C LEU A 248 31.56 -3.35 5.21
N ARG A 249 31.10 -4.50 5.75
CA ARG A 249 30.90 -5.71 4.94
C ARG A 249 29.87 -5.48 3.83
N ARG A 250 28.75 -4.82 4.13
CA ARG A 250 27.71 -4.55 3.12
C ARG A 250 28.25 -3.67 2.00
N GLN A 251 29.02 -2.62 2.31
CA GLN A 251 29.69 -1.78 1.30
C GLN A 251 30.60 -2.60 0.39
N GLN A 252 31.39 -3.52 0.94
CA GLN A 252 32.28 -4.39 0.17
C GLN A 252 31.54 -5.37 -0.74
N THR A 253 30.31 -5.78 -0.39
CA THR A 253 29.50 -6.67 -1.24
C THR A 253 28.83 -5.99 -2.44
N LEU A 254 28.81 -4.65 -2.47
CA LEU A 254 28.15 -3.86 -3.52
C LEU A 254 29.12 -3.03 -4.38
N ALA A 255 30.39 -2.97 -3.98
CA ALA A 255 31.50 -2.40 -4.74
C ALA A 255 32.02 -3.41 -5.75
#